data_AF-A0A1C5V0J1-F1
#
_entry.id   AF-A0A1C5V0J1-F1
#
_cell.length_a   1.000
_cell.length_b   1.000
_cell.length_c   1.000
_cell.angle_alpha   90.00
_cell.angle_beta   90.00
_cell.angle_gamma   90.00
#
_symmetry.space_group_name_H-M   'P 1'
#
loop_
_entity.id
_entity.type
_entity.pdbx_description
1 polymer ?
#
loop_
_entity_poly.entity_id
_entity_poly.type
_entity_poly.pdbx_seq_one_letter_code
_entity_poly.pdbx_strand_id
1 'polypeptide(L)'
;MANFCKYCGEPLKSGSSFCGKCGRPVQKPVPRAGQAEQGRKKTGMPKTPPRRDFDQGEREQNPPVMLEEPPRRNFEQGKQVKKDLKGRRNSGKRQSGLPKSLIPLAAAFSVFAVILLVSLILFVAAKHSKGIDTSSPEKIVGSLLEQLEAQDMEGALACFSSEEAAGNFQYEKYVEVYDQESADTLLPAEDEKVILINQRKLEGQAADQVASTIRVIGLGETAGRLSAEGVTPWKKLGLSKKEYVENVDSKNLKKLSVERVELAAQKKQNTDETQKELNKEGAVYGAQERREYVALYTVGETSYIQGFTVDCYDGEWKIFSMTSKLAGTPTLGIPETAKKSAEFDEYTE
;
A
#
# COMPACT_ATOMS: atom_id res chain seq x y z
N MET A 1 31.39 19.18 6.52
CA MET A 1 30.04 19.60 6.97
C MET A 1 29.48 18.51 7.86
N ALA A 2 28.61 18.83 8.82
CA ALA A 2 27.90 17.80 9.57
C ALA A 2 26.74 17.28 8.71
N ASN A 3 26.67 15.97 8.52
CA ASN A 3 25.54 15.32 7.84
C ASN A 3 24.51 14.93 8.89
N PHE A 4 23.23 15.18 8.62
CA PHE A 4 22.13 14.83 9.50
C PHE A 4 21.19 13.85 8.79
N CYS A 5 20.49 13.01 9.55
CA CYS A 5 19.51 12.10 9.00
C CYS A 5 18.31 12.88 8.46
N LYS A 6 18.09 12.84 7.14
CA LYS A 6 16.96 13.53 6.49
C LYS A 6 15.57 13.07 6.96
N TYR A 7 15.49 11.97 7.72
CA TYR A 7 14.23 11.40 8.23
C TYR A 7 13.95 11.76 9.70
N CYS A 8 14.98 11.88 10.55
CA CYS A 8 14.79 12.08 12.01
C CYS A 8 15.69 13.17 12.63
N GLY A 9 16.43 13.92 11.82
CA GLY A 9 17.29 15.03 12.26
C GLY A 9 18.59 14.62 12.96
N GLU A 10 18.80 13.35 13.28
CA GLU A 10 19.94 12.88 14.09
C GLU A 10 21.30 13.12 13.38
N PRO A 11 22.35 13.62 14.07
CA PRO A 11 23.70 13.72 13.50
C PRO A 11 24.25 12.35 13.08
N LEU A 12 24.73 12.26 11.85
CA LEU A 12 25.28 11.03 11.28
C LEU A 12 26.79 10.97 11.52
N LYS A 13 27.27 9.82 12.03
CA LYS A 13 28.71 9.53 12.06
C LYS A 13 29.24 9.44 10.62
N SER A 14 30.48 9.90 10.41
CA SER A 14 31.08 9.89 9.07
C SER A 14 31.17 8.46 8.53
N GLY A 15 30.73 8.25 7.30
CA GLY A 15 30.74 6.94 6.63
C GLY A 15 29.57 5.99 6.97
N SER A 16 28.69 6.31 7.94
CA SER A 16 27.55 5.46 8.28
C SER A 16 26.65 5.16 7.07
N SER A 17 26.34 3.88 6.84
CA SER A 17 25.36 3.44 5.83
C SER A 17 23.91 3.53 6.32
N PHE A 18 23.68 3.51 7.64
CA PHE A 18 22.36 3.56 8.28
C PHE A 18 22.35 4.53 9.46
N CYS A 19 21.19 5.13 9.76
CA CYS A 19 21.02 5.99 10.92
C CYS A 19 20.78 5.16 12.18
N GLY A 20 21.76 5.11 13.09
CA GLY A 20 21.72 4.32 14.33
C GLY A 20 20.68 4.72 15.38
N LYS A 21 19.70 5.58 15.03
CA LYS A 21 18.54 5.96 15.86
C LYS A 21 17.19 5.56 15.26
N CYS A 22 17.10 5.42 13.93
CA CYS A 22 15.84 5.09 13.25
C CYS A 22 15.96 3.98 12.21
N GLY A 23 17.10 3.28 12.13
CA GLY A 23 17.37 2.19 11.19
C GLY A 23 17.57 2.62 9.73
N ARG A 24 16.87 3.66 9.27
CA ARG A 24 16.77 4.05 7.85
C ARG A 24 18.14 4.36 7.21
N PRO A 25 18.34 3.99 5.93
CA PRO A 25 19.61 4.15 5.23
C PRO A 25 20.01 5.62 5.01
N VAL A 26 21.31 5.88 5.10
CA VAL A 26 21.94 7.15 4.78
C VAL A 26 22.23 7.18 3.28
N GLN A 27 21.44 7.96 2.54
CA GLN A 27 21.71 8.22 1.13
C GLN A 27 23.06 8.96 0.98
N LYS A 28 24.07 8.25 0.48
CA LYS A 28 25.38 8.82 0.15
C LYS A 28 25.23 9.74 -1.07
N PRO A 29 25.81 10.95 -1.10
CA PRO A 29 25.84 11.78 -2.30
C PRO A 29 26.57 11.04 -3.43
N VAL A 30 25.86 10.71 -4.50
CA VAL A 30 26.43 10.00 -5.65
C VAL A 30 27.42 10.93 -6.38
N PRO A 31 28.70 10.57 -6.55
CA PRO A 31 29.63 11.35 -7.35
C PRO A 31 29.20 11.33 -8.81
N ARG A 32 29.08 12.52 -9.45
CA ARG A 32 28.92 12.60 -10.91
C ARG A 32 30.24 12.26 -11.60
N ALA A 33 30.42 10.99 -11.94
CA ALA A 33 31.40 10.53 -12.92
C ALA A 33 30.73 10.37 -14.29
N GLY A 34 31.40 10.77 -15.38
CA GLY A 34 30.83 10.72 -16.72
C GLY A 34 31.83 11.00 -17.84
N GLN A 35 32.44 9.93 -18.35
CA GLN A 35 33.20 9.73 -19.61
C GLN A 35 33.34 8.18 -19.71
N ALA A 36 32.93 7.47 -20.78
CA ALA A 36 33.42 7.47 -22.18
C ALA A 36 34.90 7.02 -22.26
N GLU A 37 35.36 6.12 -23.14
CA GLU A 37 34.78 5.27 -24.22
C GLU A 37 35.81 4.12 -24.55
N GLN A 38 35.69 3.11 -25.43
CA GLN A 38 34.74 2.62 -26.45
C GLN A 38 34.99 1.08 -26.67
N GLY A 39 34.06 0.30 -27.24
CA GLY A 39 34.31 -1.10 -27.64
C GLY A 39 33.44 -1.63 -28.80
N ARG A 40 34.02 -1.79 -30.01
CA ARG A 40 33.31 -2.02 -31.29
C ARG A 40 33.52 -3.42 -31.87
N LYS A 41 32.44 -4.10 -32.33
CA LYS A 41 32.46 -5.03 -33.50
C LYS A 41 31.06 -5.33 -34.05
N LYS A 42 30.98 -5.81 -35.31
CA LYS A 42 29.74 -6.15 -36.07
C LYS A 42 29.83 -7.57 -36.63
N THR A 43 28.75 -8.36 -36.50
CA THR A 43 28.34 -9.54 -37.30
C THR A 43 27.06 -10.11 -36.66
N GLY A 44 26.01 -10.58 -37.34
CA GLY A 44 25.64 -10.61 -38.76
C GLY A 44 24.31 -11.37 -38.93
N MET A 45 23.39 -10.94 -39.80
CA MET A 45 22.02 -11.52 -39.90
C MET A 45 21.93 -12.78 -40.78
N PRO A 46 21.22 -13.84 -40.33
CA PRO A 46 20.50 -14.78 -41.20
C PRO A 46 19.18 -14.18 -41.74
N LYS A 47 18.56 -14.84 -42.73
CA LYS A 47 17.39 -14.32 -43.48
C LYS A 47 16.08 -15.05 -43.13
N THR A 48 14.96 -14.33 -43.21
CA THR A 48 13.60 -14.87 -43.04
C THR A 48 13.11 -15.63 -44.29
N PRO A 49 12.38 -16.75 -44.16
CA PRO A 49 11.59 -17.35 -45.25
C PRO A 49 10.33 -16.53 -45.59
N PRO A 50 9.69 -16.75 -46.75
CA PRO A 50 8.53 -15.96 -47.19
C PRO A 50 7.22 -16.32 -46.45
N ARG A 51 6.32 -15.33 -46.37
CA ARG A 51 4.92 -15.55 -45.96
C ARG A 51 4.15 -16.35 -47.03
N ARG A 52 3.06 -17.00 -46.61
CA ARG A 52 1.95 -17.37 -47.50
C ARG A 52 0.87 -16.31 -47.39
N ASP A 53 0.22 -16.01 -48.49
CA ASP A 53 -0.93 -15.13 -48.54
C ASP A 53 -2.17 -15.84 -47.99
N PHE A 54 -3.04 -15.06 -47.34
CA PHE A 54 -4.40 -15.44 -46.98
C PHE A 54 -5.26 -14.19 -47.09
N ASP A 55 -6.28 -14.24 -47.94
CA ASP A 55 -7.26 -13.16 -48.07
C ASP A 55 -7.97 -12.92 -46.73
N GLN A 56 -8.15 -11.64 -46.39
CA GLN A 56 -9.16 -11.22 -45.43
C GLN A 56 -10.14 -10.29 -46.13
N GLY A 57 -11.41 -10.69 -46.09
CA GLY A 57 -12.51 -9.91 -46.65
C GLY A 57 -12.66 -8.55 -46.00
N GLU A 58 -13.07 -7.60 -46.82
CA GLU A 58 -13.54 -6.25 -46.57
C GLU A 58 -13.94 -5.95 -45.10
N ARG A 59 -13.23 -5.00 -44.49
CA ARG A 59 -13.67 -4.32 -43.26
C ARG A 59 -13.62 -2.82 -43.48
N GLU A 60 -14.66 -2.12 -43.01
CA GLU A 60 -14.99 -0.76 -43.44
C GLU A 60 -13.90 0.28 -43.12
N GLN A 61 -13.64 1.18 -44.07
CA GLN A 61 -12.65 2.23 -43.93
C GLN A 61 -13.23 3.44 -43.18
N ASN A 62 -12.87 3.60 -41.91
CA ASN A 62 -12.87 4.90 -41.25
C ASN A 62 -11.45 5.49 -41.30
N PRO A 63 -11.25 6.73 -41.79
CA PRO A 63 -9.92 7.33 -41.89
C PRO A 63 -9.35 7.65 -40.49
N PRO A 64 -8.06 7.38 -40.23
CA PRO A 64 -7.45 7.69 -38.95
C PRO A 64 -7.31 9.20 -38.75
N VAL A 65 -7.70 9.68 -37.56
CA VAL A 65 -7.48 11.08 -37.15
C VAL A 65 -5.99 11.31 -36.93
N MET A 66 -5.40 12.20 -37.73
CA MET A 66 -4.02 12.63 -37.59
C MET A 66 -3.88 13.49 -36.31
N LEU A 67 -3.24 12.94 -35.27
CA LEU A 67 -2.76 13.71 -34.13
C LEU A 67 -1.36 14.24 -34.44
N GLU A 68 -1.19 15.55 -34.47
CA GLU A 68 0.11 16.19 -34.71
C GLU A 68 1.07 15.99 -33.53
N GLU A 69 2.33 15.63 -33.79
CA GLU A 69 3.36 15.59 -32.75
C GLU A 69 3.67 17.02 -32.25
N PRO A 70 3.65 17.30 -30.94
CA PRO A 70 4.06 18.60 -30.42
C PRO A 70 5.57 18.83 -30.64
N PRO A 71 6.00 20.02 -31.10
CA PRO A 71 7.36 20.24 -31.58
C PRO A 71 8.41 20.14 -30.47
N ARG A 72 9.41 19.27 -30.70
CA ARG A 72 10.56 19.08 -29.81
C ARG A 72 11.39 20.37 -29.73
N ARG A 73 11.52 20.95 -28.54
CA ARG A 73 12.38 22.14 -28.33
C ARG A 73 13.85 21.72 -28.19
N ASN A 74 14.66 22.14 -29.15
CA ASN A 74 16.12 22.15 -28.99
C ASN A 74 16.52 23.17 -27.92
N PHE A 75 17.49 22.83 -27.07
CA PHE A 75 17.96 23.69 -25.98
C PHE A 75 19.45 23.99 -26.17
N GLU A 76 19.75 25.03 -26.95
CA GLU A 76 21.14 25.47 -27.18
C GLU A 76 21.73 26.22 -25.97
N GLN A 77 23.06 26.23 -25.87
CA GLN A 77 23.79 26.74 -24.71
C GLN A 77 24.02 28.25 -24.80
N GLY A 78 23.61 28.98 -23.75
CA GLY A 78 23.70 30.44 -23.69
C GLY A 78 25.09 31.02 -23.41
N LYS A 79 25.16 32.35 -23.25
CA LYS A 79 26.36 33.09 -22.81
C LYS A 79 26.02 34.42 -22.17
N GLN A 80 26.77 34.77 -21.11
CA GLN A 80 26.89 36.12 -20.52
C GLN A 80 25.59 36.64 -19.85
N VAL A 81 25.61 37.61 -18.92
CA VAL A 81 26.57 38.68 -18.61
C VAL A 81 27.02 38.68 -17.14
N LYS A 82 28.28 39.06 -16.89
CA LYS A 82 28.75 39.60 -15.60
C LYS A 82 28.93 41.12 -15.73
N LYS A 83 28.36 41.89 -14.81
CA LYS A 83 28.77 43.25 -14.37
C LYS A 83 27.92 43.59 -13.13
N ASP A 84 28.55 43.70 -11.96
CA ASP A 84 29.16 44.92 -11.38
C ASP A 84 28.15 45.78 -10.62
N LEU A 85 28.26 45.75 -9.28
CA LEU A 85 27.81 46.83 -8.40
C LEU A 85 28.56 46.76 -7.06
N LYS A 86 29.71 47.44 -7.00
CA LYS A 86 30.44 47.69 -5.75
C LYS A 86 29.81 48.88 -5.02
N GLY A 87 29.63 48.73 -3.71
CA GLY A 87 29.91 49.83 -2.78
C GLY A 87 28.76 50.40 -1.96
N ARG A 88 28.70 50.00 -0.69
CA ARG A 88 28.78 50.95 0.42
C ARG A 88 29.45 50.29 1.63
N ARG A 89 30.09 51.12 2.46
CA ARG A 89 30.80 50.75 3.71
C ARG A 89 30.23 51.61 4.85
N ASN A 90 30.65 51.29 6.07
CA ASN A 90 30.35 51.99 7.34
C ASN A 90 28.93 51.71 7.89
N SER A 91 28.71 51.64 9.21
CA SER A 91 29.63 51.41 10.34
C SER A 91 28.82 51.20 11.62
N GLY A 92 29.17 50.22 12.47
CA GLY A 92 28.45 50.03 13.74
C GLY A 92 29.00 48.93 14.64
N LYS A 93 30.05 49.22 15.42
CA LYS A 93 30.38 48.42 16.61
C LYS A 93 29.46 48.83 17.75
N ARG A 94 28.82 47.86 18.41
CA ARG A 94 28.59 47.88 19.87
C ARG A 94 28.53 46.44 20.39
N GLN A 95 29.43 46.13 21.31
CA GLN A 95 29.36 44.91 22.13
C GLN A 95 28.76 45.30 23.49
N SER A 96 27.84 44.50 23.99
CA SER A 96 27.38 44.53 25.37
C SER A 96 27.14 43.08 25.81
N GLY A 97 27.95 42.56 26.72
CA GLY A 97 27.93 41.15 27.08
C GLY A 97 26.92 40.84 28.18
N LEU A 98 26.28 39.67 28.09
CA LEU A 98 25.69 38.97 29.24
C LEU A 98 26.58 37.77 29.61
N PRO A 99 26.63 37.36 30.89
CA PRO A 99 27.51 36.29 31.36
C PRO A 99 27.07 34.90 30.87
N LYS A 100 28.03 34.12 30.36
CA LYS A 100 27.80 32.79 29.75
C LYS A 100 27.78 31.64 30.76
N SER A 101 26.90 31.66 31.76
CA SER A 101 26.88 30.63 32.82
C SER A 101 25.54 29.94 33.09
N LEU A 102 24.40 30.43 32.57
CA LEU A 102 23.06 29.90 32.91
C LEU A 102 22.23 29.35 31.74
N ILE A 103 22.76 29.36 30.51
CA ILE A 103 22.05 28.87 29.32
C ILE A 103 21.92 27.33 29.21
N PRO A 104 22.85 26.46 29.66
CA PRO A 104 22.80 25.04 29.28
C PRO A 104 21.66 24.24 29.95
N LEU A 105 21.19 24.61 31.14
CA LEU A 105 20.09 23.87 31.79
C LEU A 105 18.73 24.15 31.14
N ALA A 106 18.42 25.39 30.78
CA ALA A 106 17.11 25.74 30.20
C ALA A 106 16.85 25.01 28.87
N ALA A 107 17.87 24.95 28.01
CA ALA A 107 17.79 24.22 26.74
C ALA A 107 17.70 22.69 26.96
N ALA A 108 18.41 22.15 27.96
CA ALA A 108 18.32 20.74 28.33
C ALA A 108 16.91 20.38 28.80
N PHE A 109 16.31 21.17 29.69
CA PHE A 109 14.94 20.94 30.16
C PHE A 109 13.89 21.05 29.04
N SER A 110 14.02 22.00 28.10
CA SER A 110 13.09 22.07 26.96
C SER A 110 13.20 20.85 26.05
N VAL A 111 14.41 20.34 25.81
CA VAL A 111 14.61 19.09 25.03
C VAL A 111 14.06 17.89 25.80
N PHE A 112 14.28 17.80 27.11
CA PHE A 112 13.76 16.70 27.93
C PHE A 112 12.23 16.72 28.03
N ALA A 113 11.61 17.91 28.08
CA ALA A 113 10.15 18.06 28.06
C ALA A 113 9.55 17.65 26.70
N VAL A 114 10.20 18.00 25.58
CA VAL A 114 9.77 17.53 24.24
C VAL A 114 9.96 16.02 24.10
N ILE A 115 11.07 15.46 24.59
CA ILE A 115 11.28 14.01 24.60
C ILE A 115 10.22 13.31 25.45
N LEU A 116 9.94 13.79 26.67
CA LEU A 116 8.88 13.23 27.51
C LEU A 116 7.49 13.37 26.88
N LEU A 117 7.19 14.47 26.20
CA LEU A 117 5.92 14.64 25.50
C LEU A 117 5.80 13.67 24.32
N VAL A 118 6.85 13.51 23.51
CA VAL A 118 6.89 12.55 22.39
C VAL A 118 6.83 11.11 22.90
N SER A 119 7.58 10.76 23.94
CA SER A 119 7.53 9.44 24.59
C SER A 119 6.16 9.18 25.24
N LEU A 120 5.50 10.20 25.79
CA LEU A 120 4.13 10.06 26.31
C LEU A 120 3.12 9.87 25.19
N ILE A 121 3.23 10.60 24.08
CA ILE A 121 2.38 10.40 22.88
C ILE A 121 2.57 8.98 22.32
N LEU A 122 3.82 8.52 22.16
CA LEU A 122 4.14 7.16 21.73
C LEU A 122 3.66 6.09 22.71
N PHE A 123 3.77 6.33 24.02
CA PHE A 123 3.30 5.41 25.07
C PHE A 123 1.77 5.38 25.20
N VAL A 124 1.08 6.49 24.90
CA VAL A 124 -0.38 6.55 24.81
C VAL A 124 -0.86 5.84 23.55
N ALA A 125 -0.22 6.05 22.39
CA ALA A 125 -0.52 5.30 21.16
C ALA A 125 -0.33 3.79 21.37
N ALA A 126 0.84 3.37 21.87
CA ALA A 126 1.14 1.97 22.19
C ALA A 126 0.33 1.38 23.36
N LYS A 127 -0.49 2.19 24.05
CA LYS A 127 -1.49 1.72 25.02
C LYS A 127 -2.92 1.65 24.48
N HIS A 128 -3.17 2.22 23.30
CA HIS A 128 -4.48 2.19 22.64
C HIS A 128 -4.53 1.19 21.49
N SER A 129 -3.44 1.02 20.75
CA SER A 129 -3.29 -0.15 19.86
C SER A 129 -3.19 -1.42 20.72
N LYS A 130 -4.20 -2.30 20.64
CA LYS A 130 -3.96 -3.72 20.95
C LYS A 130 -2.93 -4.24 19.95
N GLY A 131 -2.01 -5.10 20.39
CA GLY A 131 -1.06 -5.75 19.49
C GLY A 131 -1.80 -6.61 18.47
N ILE A 132 -1.30 -6.65 17.24
CA ILE A 132 -1.81 -7.53 16.18
C ILE A 132 -1.52 -8.98 16.57
N ASP A 133 -2.55 -9.80 16.67
CA ASP A 133 -2.46 -11.21 17.04
C ASP A 133 -2.43 -12.07 15.76
N THR A 134 -1.22 -12.47 15.36
CA THR A 134 -0.96 -13.31 14.17
C THR A 134 -1.06 -14.81 14.45
N SER A 135 -1.47 -15.23 15.65
CA SER A 135 -1.38 -16.64 16.08
C SER A 135 -2.42 -17.58 15.43
N SER A 136 -3.47 -17.06 14.81
CA SER A 136 -4.43 -17.84 14.01
C SER A 136 -5.15 -16.97 12.95
N PRO A 137 -5.82 -17.60 11.96
CA PRO A 137 -6.70 -16.91 11.01
C PRO A 137 -7.75 -16.00 11.68
N GLU A 138 -8.44 -16.52 12.69
CA GLU A 138 -9.50 -15.83 13.40
C GLU A 138 -8.93 -14.63 14.18
N LYS A 139 -7.70 -14.78 14.69
CA LYS A 139 -6.99 -13.73 15.42
C LYS A 139 -6.52 -12.59 14.54
N ILE A 140 -6.02 -12.85 13.33
CA ILE A 140 -5.58 -11.77 12.45
C ILE A 140 -6.77 -11.00 11.84
N VAL A 141 -7.85 -11.70 11.49
CA VAL A 141 -9.11 -11.07 11.05
C VAL A 141 -9.76 -10.27 12.17
N GLY A 142 -9.82 -10.83 13.39
CA GLY A 142 -10.27 -10.08 14.58
C GLY A 142 -9.40 -8.85 14.85
N SER A 143 -8.07 -8.98 14.76
CA SER A 143 -7.13 -7.87 14.94
C SER A 143 -7.40 -6.73 13.95
N LEU A 144 -7.58 -7.02 12.66
CA LEU A 144 -7.92 -6.01 11.65
C LEU A 144 -9.18 -5.23 12.05
N LEU A 145 -10.25 -5.94 12.41
CA LEU A 145 -11.54 -5.34 12.79
C LEU A 145 -11.42 -4.50 14.08
N GLU A 146 -10.58 -4.89 15.04
CA GLU A 146 -10.28 -4.09 16.23
C GLU A 146 -9.47 -2.81 15.92
N GLN A 147 -8.49 -2.86 14.99
CA GLN A 147 -7.79 -1.62 14.57
C GLN A 147 -8.72 -0.68 13.80
N LEU A 148 -9.65 -1.21 13.01
CA LEU A 148 -10.68 -0.42 12.33
C LEU A 148 -11.62 0.30 13.32
N GLU A 149 -12.05 -0.35 14.40
CA GLU A 149 -12.81 0.29 15.49
C GLU A 149 -12.01 1.45 16.12
N ALA A 150 -10.74 1.19 16.46
CA ALA A 150 -9.81 2.17 17.01
C ALA A 150 -9.50 3.34 16.05
N GLN A 151 -9.88 3.23 14.78
CA GLN A 151 -9.46 4.07 13.63
C GLN A 151 -7.94 4.07 13.39
N ASP A 152 -7.21 3.05 13.84
CA ASP A 152 -5.79 2.88 13.54
C ASP A 152 -5.60 2.27 12.15
N MET A 153 -5.52 3.13 11.14
CA MET A 153 -5.31 2.72 9.75
C MET A 153 -3.91 2.16 9.50
N GLU A 154 -2.89 2.53 10.30
CA GLU A 154 -1.54 1.97 10.17
C GLU A 154 -1.51 0.54 10.74
N GLY A 155 -2.12 0.34 11.92
CA GLY A 155 -2.33 -0.98 12.51
C GLY A 155 -3.20 -1.89 11.63
N ALA A 156 -4.29 -1.37 11.05
CA ALA A 156 -5.16 -2.13 10.15
C ALA A 156 -4.41 -2.62 8.90
N LEU A 157 -3.61 -1.77 8.26
CA LEU A 157 -2.82 -2.17 7.08
C LEU A 157 -1.67 -3.12 7.44
N ALA A 158 -1.12 -3.04 8.66
CA ALA A 158 -0.11 -3.98 9.14
C ALA A 158 -0.63 -5.40 9.42
N CYS A 159 -1.94 -5.64 9.38
CA CYS A 159 -2.52 -6.99 9.41
C CYS A 159 -2.37 -7.76 8.08
N PHE A 160 -2.02 -7.07 6.98
CA PHE A 160 -1.94 -7.68 5.64
C PHE A 160 -0.55 -8.23 5.32
N SER A 161 -0.48 -9.27 4.47
CA SER A 161 0.76 -9.93 4.02
C SER A 161 1.57 -9.14 2.98
N SER A 162 1.43 -7.81 2.94
CA SER A 162 1.93 -7.00 1.82
C SER A 162 3.45 -6.98 1.68
N GLU A 163 4.22 -7.22 2.76
CA GLU A 163 5.68 -7.33 2.71
C GLU A 163 6.12 -8.75 2.36
N GLU A 164 5.51 -9.73 3.01
CA GLU A 164 5.79 -11.17 2.90
C GLU A 164 5.46 -11.68 1.49
N ALA A 165 4.27 -11.39 0.99
CA ALA A 165 3.80 -11.79 -0.33
C ALA A 165 4.56 -11.08 -1.47
N ALA A 166 5.06 -9.86 -1.24
CA ALA A 166 5.88 -9.15 -2.22
C ALA A 166 7.33 -9.66 -2.25
N GLY A 167 7.89 -10.02 -1.09
CA GLY A 167 9.25 -10.55 -0.95
C GLY A 167 9.41 -11.99 -1.45
N ASN A 168 8.34 -12.80 -1.42
CA ASN A 168 8.37 -14.22 -1.79
C ASN A 168 7.58 -14.54 -3.09
N PHE A 169 7.21 -13.52 -3.87
CA PHE A 169 6.43 -13.66 -5.11
C PHE A 169 7.17 -14.44 -6.21
N GLN A 170 6.55 -15.50 -6.73
CA GLN A 170 7.09 -16.39 -7.75
C GLN A 170 6.37 -16.16 -9.08
N TYR A 171 6.87 -15.24 -9.92
CA TYR A 171 6.21 -14.84 -11.17
C TYR A 171 6.01 -16.00 -12.18
N GLU A 172 6.99 -16.89 -12.35
CA GLU A 172 6.83 -18.05 -13.25
C GLU A 172 5.64 -18.92 -12.81
N LYS A 173 5.52 -19.14 -11.49
CA LYS A 173 4.42 -19.87 -10.86
C LYS A 173 3.10 -19.10 -10.91
N TYR A 174 3.11 -17.77 -10.85
CA TYR A 174 1.91 -16.95 -11.11
C TYR A 174 1.35 -17.23 -12.51
N VAL A 175 2.22 -17.29 -13.52
CA VAL A 175 1.82 -17.64 -14.89
C VAL A 175 1.34 -19.09 -14.98
N GLU A 176 2.01 -20.06 -14.34
CA GLU A 176 1.55 -21.46 -14.29
C GLU A 176 0.18 -21.65 -13.59
N VAL A 177 -0.12 -20.84 -12.58
CA VAL A 177 -1.35 -20.96 -11.78
C VAL A 177 -2.53 -20.20 -12.40
N TYR A 178 -2.29 -19.04 -13.03
CA TYR A 178 -3.35 -18.12 -13.45
C TYR A 178 -3.40 -17.81 -14.96
N ASP A 179 -2.38 -18.14 -15.76
CA ASP A 179 -2.28 -17.92 -17.22
C ASP A 179 -2.75 -16.51 -17.69
N GLN A 180 -2.34 -15.48 -16.97
CA GLN A 180 -2.74 -14.08 -17.20
C GLN A 180 -1.60 -13.09 -16.94
N GLU A 181 -1.73 -11.87 -17.47
CA GLU A 181 -0.85 -10.73 -17.20
C GLU A 181 -1.70 -9.45 -17.19
N SER A 182 -1.42 -8.52 -16.28
CA SER A 182 -2.26 -7.34 -16.04
C SER A 182 -1.48 -6.17 -15.45
N ALA A 183 -2.05 -4.96 -15.50
CA ALA A 183 -1.46 -3.79 -14.83
C ALA A 183 -1.29 -3.99 -13.31
N ASP A 184 -2.05 -4.89 -12.70
CA ASP A 184 -2.04 -5.19 -11.26
C ASP A 184 -1.09 -6.34 -10.89
N THR A 185 -0.72 -7.20 -11.85
CA THR A 185 0.23 -8.32 -11.66
C THR A 185 1.56 -7.83 -11.10
N LEU A 186 2.12 -8.56 -10.12
CA LEU A 186 3.41 -8.19 -9.50
C LEU A 186 4.57 -8.46 -10.49
N LEU A 187 5.60 -7.61 -10.45
CA LEU A 187 6.70 -7.69 -11.39
C LEU A 187 7.69 -8.81 -11.00
N PRO A 188 8.24 -9.58 -11.97
CA PRO A 188 9.30 -10.54 -11.70
C PRO A 188 10.59 -9.82 -11.26
N ALA A 189 11.05 -10.06 -10.03
CA ALA A 189 12.24 -9.38 -9.51
C ALA A 189 12.95 -10.06 -8.34
N GLU A 190 14.28 -10.07 -8.42
CA GLU A 190 15.21 -10.23 -7.28
C GLU A 190 15.76 -8.86 -6.80
N ASP A 191 15.47 -7.76 -7.51
CA ASP A 191 15.90 -6.40 -7.13
C ASP A 191 14.99 -5.83 -6.03
N GLU A 192 15.55 -5.55 -4.85
CA GLU A 192 14.93 -4.85 -3.72
C GLU A 192 14.07 -3.64 -4.14
N LYS A 193 14.49 -2.90 -5.18
CA LYS A 193 13.78 -1.71 -5.68
C LYS A 193 12.46 -2.04 -6.39
N VAL A 194 12.36 -3.23 -6.97
CA VAL A 194 11.16 -3.71 -7.66
C VAL A 194 10.29 -4.54 -6.71
N ILE A 195 10.89 -5.29 -5.78
CA ILE A 195 10.20 -5.88 -4.62
C ILE A 195 9.47 -4.77 -3.82
N LEU A 196 10.12 -3.62 -3.60
CA LEU A 196 9.47 -2.44 -3.00
C LEU A 196 8.26 -1.94 -3.81
N ILE A 197 8.32 -1.97 -5.15
CA ILE A 197 7.18 -1.60 -6.00
C ILE A 197 6.04 -2.62 -5.82
N ASN A 198 6.35 -3.92 -5.82
CA ASN A 198 5.38 -4.99 -5.57
C ASN A 198 4.70 -4.82 -4.20
N GLN A 199 5.47 -4.52 -3.15
CA GLN A 199 4.93 -4.21 -1.81
C GLN A 199 3.99 -3.00 -1.87
N ARG A 200 4.36 -1.90 -2.55
CA ARG A 200 3.46 -0.74 -2.70
C ARG A 200 2.18 -1.06 -3.46
N LYS A 201 2.17 -2.05 -4.37
CA LYS A 201 0.95 -2.50 -5.07
C LYS A 201 0.02 -3.27 -4.12
N LEU A 202 0.57 -4.19 -3.33
CA LEU A 202 -0.22 -4.95 -2.34
C LEU A 202 -0.75 -4.04 -1.22
N GLU A 203 0.07 -3.12 -0.69
CA GLU A 203 -0.37 -2.08 0.26
C GLU A 203 -1.52 -1.23 -0.31
N GLY A 204 -1.46 -0.90 -1.60
CA GLY A 204 -2.53 -0.17 -2.30
C GLY A 204 -3.82 -0.98 -2.40
N GLN A 205 -3.74 -2.27 -2.74
CA GLN A 205 -4.89 -3.17 -2.79
C GLN A 205 -5.53 -3.37 -1.42
N ALA A 206 -4.73 -3.50 -0.35
CA ALA A 206 -5.21 -3.55 1.02
C ALA A 206 -5.91 -2.23 1.43
N ALA A 207 -5.34 -1.08 1.08
CA ALA A 207 -5.92 0.23 1.35
C ALA A 207 -7.24 0.48 0.61
N ASP A 208 -7.37 0.05 -0.65
CA ASP A 208 -8.63 0.17 -1.40
C ASP A 208 -9.73 -0.74 -0.84
N GLN A 209 -9.38 -1.93 -0.32
CA GLN A 209 -10.32 -2.85 0.34
C GLN A 209 -10.79 -2.30 1.70
N VAL A 210 -9.88 -1.76 2.52
CA VAL A 210 -10.24 -1.04 3.75
C VAL A 210 -11.12 0.19 3.43
N ALA A 211 -10.82 0.91 2.34
CA ALA A 211 -11.64 2.01 1.87
C ALA A 211 -13.03 1.56 1.40
N SER A 212 -13.19 0.36 0.83
CA SER A 212 -14.51 -0.22 0.51
C SER A 212 -15.37 -0.45 1.76
N THR A 213 -14.79 -1.00 2.83
CA THR A 213 -15.47 -1.13 4.14
C THR A 213 -15.91 0.25 4.68
N ILE A 214 -15.04 1.27 4.62
CA ILE A 214 -15.40 2.64 5.04
C ILE A 214 -16.53 3.23 4.17
N ARG A 215 -16.47 3.04 2.84
CA ARG A 215 -17.50 3.50 1.89
C ARG A 215 -18.85 2.84 2.17
N VAL A 216 -18.89 1.53 2.45
CA VAL A 216 -20.14 0.81 2.75
C VAL A 216 -20.74 1.23 4.09
N ILE A 217 -19.95 1.27 5.16
CA ILE A 217 -20.45 1.63 6.50
C ILE A 217 -20.91 3.09 6.55
N GLY A 218 -20.24 3.99 5.83
CA GLY A 218 -20.62 5.40 5.74
C GLY A 218 -21.82 5.69 4.83
N LEU A 219 -21.86 5.10 3.63
CA LEU A 219 -22.84 5.45 2.58
C LEU A 219 -24.03 4.49 2.49
N GLY A 220 -24.00 3.39 3.25
CA GLY A 220 -24.87 2.24 3.08
C GLY A 220 -24.47 1.38 1.87
N GLU A 221 -24.78 0.08 1.94
CA GLU A 221 -24.32 -0.96 1.00
C GLU A 221 -24.39 -0.55 -0.49
N THR A 222 -25.54 -0.05 -0.96
CA THR A 222 -25.73 0.25 -2.39
C THR A 222 -24.84 1.40 -2.87
N ALA A 223 -24.77 2.52 -2.14
CA ALA A 223 -23.93 3.64 -2.53
C ALA A 223 -22.44 3.39 -2.22
N GLY A 224 -22.14 2.64 -1.17
CA GLY A 224 -20.79 2.20 -0.82
C GLY A 224 -20.17 1.29 -1.88
N ARG A 225 -20.89 0.25 -2.31
CA ARG A 225 -20.50 -0.64 -3.43
C ARG A 225 -20.25 0.16 -4.70
N LEU A 226 -21.21 0.99 -5.12
CA LEU A 226 -21.07 1.85 -6.30
C LEU A 226 -19.91 2.85 -6.20
N SER A 227 -19.53 3.27 -4.98
CA SER A 227 -18.35 4.10 -4.74
C SER A 227 -17.03 3.33 -4.79
N ALA A 228 -17.04 2.03 -4.46
CA ALA A 228 -15.86 1.17 -4.49
C ALA A 228 -15.57 0.66 -5.91
N GLU A 229 -16.61 0.20 -6.62
CA GLU A 229 -16.56 -0.18 -8.04
C GLU A 229 -16.27 1.01 -8.96
N GLY A 230 -16.68 2.22 -8.55
CA GLY A 230 -16.51 3.46 -9.29
C GLY A 230 -17.63 3.74 -10.29
N VAL A 231 -18.31 4.88 -10.15
CA VAL A 231 -19.45 5.26 -11.00
C VAL A 231 -19.19 6.47 -11.89
N THR A 232 -19.49 6.31 -13.18
CA THR A 232 -19.64 7.41 -14.14
C THR A 232 -21.01 7.35 -14.83
N PRO A 233 -21.78 8.46 -14.92
CA PRO A 233 -21.56 9.75 -14.25
C PRO A 233 -21.98 9.72 -12.76
N TRP A 234 -21.45 10.66 -11.96
CA TRP A 234 -21.69 10.78 -10.50
C TRP A 234 -23.13 10.54 -10.04
N LYS A 235 -24.14 11.02 -10.79
CA LYS A 235 -25.56 10.86 -10.45
C LYS A 235 -26.03 9.41 -10.27
N LYS A 236 -25.27 8.41 -10.75
CA LYS A 236 -25.53 6.99 -10.47
C LYS A 236 -25.38 6.61 -9.00
N LEU A 237 -24.59 7.38 -8.22
CA LEU A 237 -24.32 7.13 -6.80
C LEU A 237 -25.53 7.38 -5.90
N GLY A 238 -26.57 8.08 -6.39
CA GLY A 238 -27.75 8.45 -5.61
C GLY A 238 -27.54 9.61 -4.62
N LEU A 239 -26.30 9.99 -4.32
CA LEU A 239 -25.93 10.97 -3.28
C LEU A 239 -25.45 12.31 -3.85
N SER A 240 -25.65 13.39 -3.09
CA SER A 240 -24.96 14.66 -3.33
C SER A 240 -23.48 14.58 -2.97
N LYS A 241 -22.69 15.52 -3.50
CA LYS A 241 -21.27 15.67 -3.15
C LYS A 241 -21.04 15.99 -1.66
N LYS A 242 -22.02 16.59 -0.99
CA LYS A 242 -21.92 16.96 0.43
C LYS A 242 -22.08 15.72 1.31
N GLU A 243 -23.16 14.96 1.08
CA GLU A 243 -23.44 13.72 1.82
C GLU A 243 -22.28 12.73 1.68
N TYR A 244 -21.68 12.60 0.49
CA TYR A 244 -20.50 11.76 0.30
C TYR A 244 -19.32 12.18 1.19
N VAL A 245 -18.96 13.46 1.19
CA VAL A 245 -17.81 13.98 1.96
C VAL A 245 -18.06 13.94 3.47
N GLU A 246 -19.31 14.05 3.91
CA GLU A 246 -19.69 13.99 5.33
C GLU A 246 -19.78 12.55 5.88
N ASN A 247 -19.91 11.53 5.02
CA ASN A 247 -20.13 10.14 5.45
C ASN A 247 -18.97 9.17 5.14
N VAL A 248 -18.07 9.46 4.19
CA VAL A 248 -16.81 8.67 4.04
C VAL A 248 -15.78 9.12 5.08
N ASP A 249 -16.02 8.74 6.33
CA ASP A 249 -15.23 9.11 7.51
C ASP A 249 -15.00 7.87 8.39
N SER A 250 -13.74 7.60 8.80
CA SER A 250 -13.40 6.45 9.65
C SER A 250 -14.05 6.51 11.04
N LYS A 251 -14.55 7.67 11.49
CA LYS A 251 -15.35 7.79 12.73
C LYS A 251 -16.61 6.92 12.71
N ASN A 252 -17.11 6.54 11.53
CA ASN A 252 -18.27 5.67 11.37
C ASN A 252 -17.96 4.20 11.70
N LEU A 253 -16.67 3.82 11.84
CA LEU A 253 -16.24 2.51 12.31
C LEU A 253 -16.30 2.34 13.84
N LYS A 254 -16.60 3.41 14.59
CA LYS A 254 -16.67 3.35 16.07
C LYS A 254 -17.80 2.45 16.53
N LYS A 255 -17.54 1.67 17.59
CA LYS A 255 -18.41 0.57 18.07
C LYS A 255 -18.60 -0.55 17.04
N LEU A 256 -17.63 -0.78 16.15
CA LEU A 256 -17.54 -2.05 15.44
C LEU A 256 -17.33 -3.17 16.48
N SER A 257 -18.20 -4.18 16.47
CA SER A 257 -18.12 -5.35 17.34
C SER A 257 -18.04 -6.61 16.49
N VAL A 258 -17.06 -7.46 16.74
CA VAL A 258 -16.88 -8.74 16.03
C VAL A 258 -17.71 -9.81 16.72
N GLU A 259 -18.70 -10.36 16.03
CA GLU A 259 -19.64 -11.34 16.58
C GLU A 259 -19.14 -12.78 16.33
N ARG A 260 -18.71 -13.08 15.09
CA ARG A 260 -18.19 -14.40 14.66
C ARG A 260 -17.07 -14.20 13.63
N VAL A 261 -16.07 -15.09 13.64
CA VAL A 261 -15.09 -15.26 12.56
C VAL A 261 -14.91 -16.76 12.35
N GLU A 262 -15.27 -17.26 11.17
CA GLU A 262 -15.42 -18.68 10.90
C GLU A 262 -14.91 -19.06 9.50
N LEU A 263 -14.57 -20.34 9.32
CA LEU A 263 -14.01 -20.86 8.08
C LEU A 263 -15.04 -20.78 6.94
N ALA A 264 -14.67 -20.20 5.81
CA ALA A 264 -15.56 -20.02 4.66
C ALA A 264 -15.93 -21.36 4.01
N ALA A 265 -17.22 -21.57 3.74
CA ALA A 265 -17.79 -22.75 3.08
C ALA A 265 -17.21 -24.09 3.59
N GLN A 266 -17.31 -24.35 4.89
CA GLN A 266 -16.54 -25.35 5.64
C GLN A 266 -16.57 -26.75 5.01
N LYS A 267 -17.73 -27.25 4.56
CA LYS A 267 -17.85 -28.59 3.94
C LYS A 267 -17.05 -28.69 2.63
N LYS A 268 -16.93 -27.59 1.89
CA LYS A 268 -16.16 -27.49 0.65
C LYS A 268 -14.69 -27.26 0.94
N GLN A 269 -14.36 -26.31 1.80
CA GLN A 269 -12.97 -25.94 2.11
C GLN A 269 -12.20 -27.08 2.78
N ASN A 270 -12.84 -27.94 3.58
CA ASN A 270 -12.17 -29.08 4.23
C ASN A 270 -11.94 -30.30 3.30
N THR A 271 -12.03 -30.15 1.98
CA THR A 271 -11.65 -31.20 1.01
C THR A 271 -10.17 -31.09 0.61
N ASP A 272 -9.49 -32.22 0.45
CA ASP A 272 -8.08 -32.27 0.04
C ASP A 272 -7.85 -31.57 -1.31
N GLU A 273 -8.81 -31.67 -2.24
CA GLU A 273 -8.78 -31.00 -3.54
C GLU A 273 -8.84 -29.48 -3.40
N THR A 274 -9.75 -28.96 -2.56
CA THR A 274 -9.87 -27.50 -2.35
C THR A 274 -8.66 -26.96 -1.60
N GLN A 275 -8.15 -27.69 -0.61
CA GLN A 275 -6.94 -27.30 0.10
C GLN A 275 -5.70 -27.31 -0.81
N LYS A 276 -5.59 -28.29 -1.70
CA LYS A 276 -4.50 -28.34 -2.68
C LYS A 276 -4.53 -27.13 -3.62
N GLU A 277 -5.71 -26.70 -4.07
CA GLU A 277 -5.83 -25.53 -4.96
C GLU A 277 -5.61 -24.20 -4.19
N LEU A 278 -6.15 -24.04 -2.97
CA LEU A 278 -5.86 -22.88 -2.11
C LEU A 278 -4.36 -22.73 -1.84
N ASN A 279 -3.68 -23.82 -1.43
CA ASN A 279 -2.25 -23.78 -1.14
C ASN A 279 -1.41 -23.61 -2.41
N LYS A 280 -1.86 -24.07 -3.58
CA LYS A 280 -1.26 -23.76 -4.89
C LYS A 280 -1.34 -22.26 -5.20
N GLU A 281 -2.49 -21.62 -4.98
CA GLU A 281 -2.66 -20.17 -5.13
C GLU A 281 -1.81 -19.38 -4.11
N GLY A 282 -1.83 -19.76 -2.83
CA GLY A 282 -1.03 -19.11 -1.77
C GLY A 282 0.47 -19.21 -2.00
N ALA A 283 0.95 -20.37 -2.44
CA ALA A 283 2.37 -20.58 -2.68
C ALA A 283 2.90 -19.86 -3.93
N VAL A 284 2.08 -19.14 -4.71
CA VAL A 284 2.54 -18.13 -5.69
C VAL A 284 3.19 -16.93 -4.98
N TYR A 285 2.71 -16.60 -3.78
CA TYR A 285 3.18 -15.50 -2.94
C TYR A 285 4.10 -15.98 -1.81
N GLY A 286 4.46 -17.27 -1.81
CA GLY A 286 5.36 -17.88 -0.83
C GLY A 286 4.71 -18.36 0.47
N ALA A 287 3.39 -18.20 0.64
CA ALA A 287 2.67 -18.72 1.80
C ALA A 287 2.83 -20.25 1.91
N GLN A 288 3.04 -20.76 3.13
CA GLN A 288 3.06 -22.22 3.36
C GLN A 288 1.65 -22.81 3.41
N GLU A 289 0.66 -22.00 3.80
CA GLU A 289 -0.73 -22.41 3.98
C GLU A 289 -1.65 -21.23 3.63
N ARG A 290 -2.73 -21.47 2.88
CA ARG A 290 -3.78 -20.49 2.59
C ARG A 290 -5.14 -21.00 3.06
N ARG A 291 -5.95 -20.13 3.65
CA ARG A 291 -7.34 -20.40 4.04
C ARG A 291 -8.23 -19.23 3.67
N GLU A 292 -9.53 -19.50 3.60
CA GLU A 292 -10.54 -18.46 3.48
C GLU A 292 -11.49 -18.47 4.69
N TYR A 293 -11.84 -17.28 5.15
CA TYR A 293 -12.67 -17.04 6.32
C TYR A 293 -13.76 -16.01 6.01
N VAL A 294 -14.79 -15.98 6.83
CA VAL A 294 -15.81 -14.92 6.84
C VAL A 294 -16.00 -14.40 8.25
N ALA A 295 -16.20 -13.09 8.40
CA ALA A 295 -16.54 -12.45 9.66
C ALA A 295 -17.95 -11.88 9.62
N LEU A 296 -18.69 -12.08 10.72
CA LEU A 296 -19.90 -11.35 11.06
C LEU A 296 -19.54 -10.29 12.09
N TYR A 297 -19.76 -9.02 11.78
CA TYR A 297 -19.55 -7.91 12.71
C TYR A 297 -20.72 -6.93 12.68
N THR A 298 -20.93 -6.22 13.78
CA THR A 298 -21.96 -5.17 13.88
C THR A 298 -21.31 -3.79 13.92
N VAL A 299 -22.00 -2.78 13.37
CA VAL A 299 -21.69 -1.36 13.58
C VAL A 299 -22.98 -0.64 13.92
N GLY A 300 -23.12 -0.23 15.19
CA GLY A 300 -24.39 0.30 15.70
C GLY A 300 -25.48 -0.78 15.71
N GLU A 301 -26.48 -0.66 14.83
CA GLU A 301 -27.60 -1.61 14.70
C GLU A 301 -27.53 -2.43 13.39
N THR A 302 -26.52 -2.22 12.54
CA THR A 302 -26.37 -2.94 11.26
C THR A 302 -25.31 -4.03 11.37
N SER A 303 -25.66 -5.25 11.00
CA SER A 303 -24.73 -6.37 10.84
C SER A 303 -24.16 -6.42 9.42
N TYR A 304 -22.88 -6.79 9.32
CA TYR A 304 -22.13 -6.89 8.08
C TYR A 304 -21.43 -8.25 7.98
N ILE A 305 -21.38 -8.80 6.78
CA ILE A 305 -20.60 -9.99 6.43
C ILE A 305 -19.45 -9.55 5.53
N GLN A 306 -18.25 -10.05 5.81
CA GLN A 306 -17.06 -9.81 4.98
C GLN A 306 -16.20 -11.07 4.89
N GLY A 307 -15.76 -11.41 3.67
CA GLY A 307 -14.82 -12.50 3.44
C GLY A 307 -13.36 -12.08 3.63
N PHE A 308 -12.48 -13.06 3.79
CA PHE A 308 -11.04 -12.89 3.94
C PHE A 308 -10.29 -14.08 3.33
N THR A 309 -9.23 -13.81 2.58
CA THR A 309 -8.18 -14.80 2.28
C THR A 309 -7.01 -14.52 3.21
N VAL A 310 -6.57 -15.54 3.95
CA VAL A 310 -5.43 -15.45 4.86
C VAL A 310 -4.34 -16.44 4.45
N ASP A 311 -3.11 -16.02 4.66
CA ASP A 311 -1.88 -16.75 4.37
C ASP A 311 -1.09 -16.94 5.65
N CYS A 312 -0.43 -18.09 5.79
CA CYS A 312 0.56 -18.36 6.83
C CYS A 312 1.99 -18.18 6.29
N TYR A 313 2.80 -17.41 7.03
CA TYR A 313 4.22 -17.20 6.80
C TYR A 313 5.00 -17.50 8.10
N ASP A 314 5.79 -18.57 8.10
CA ASP A 314 6.62 -19.07 9.21
C ASP A 314 5.87 -19.30 10.54
N GLY A 315 4.56 -19.53 10.45
CA GLY A 315 3.66 -19.73 11.60
C GLY A 315 2.86 -18.49 12.00
N GLU A 316 3.11 -17.33 11.39
CA GLU A 316 2.30 -16.12 11.55
C GLU A 316 1.25 -16.01 10.44
N TRP A 317 0.00 -15.78 10.82
CA TRP A 317 -1.11 -15.55 9.90
C TRP A 317 -1.26 -14.07 9.54
N LYS A 318 -1.41 -13.80 8.24
CA LYS A 318 -1.57 -12.47 7.65
C LYS A 318 -2.71 -12.46 6.62
N ILE A 319 -3.38 -11.32 6.46
CA ILE A 319 -4.49 -11.17 5.50
C ILE A 319 -3.93 -10.89 4.11
N PHE A 320 -4.22 -11.74 3.14
CA PHE A 320 -3.89 -11.50 1.74
C PHE A 320 -4.92 -10.57 1.08
N SER A 321 -6.21 -10.77 1.37
CA SER A 321 -7.30 -9.90 0.92
C SER A 321 -8.53 -10.01 1.79
N MET A 322 -9.38 -8.98 1.78
CA MET A 322 -10.72 -8.95 2.40
C MET A 322 -11.78 -9.57 1.47
N THR A 323 -11.50 -10.76 0.93
CA THR A 323 -12.40 -11.48 0.00
C THR A 323 -12.36 -12.99 0.25
N SER A 324 -13.50 -13.67 0.24
CA SER A 324 -13.59 -15.13 0.09
C SER A 324 -14.23 -15.50 -1.26
N LYS A 325 -13.50 -16.30 -2.06
CA LYS A 325 -13.93 -16.88 -3.35
C LYS A 325 -14.72 -18.17 -3.13
N LEU A 326 -14.47 -18.91 -2.05
CA LEU A 326 -15.15 -20.15 -1.69
C LEU A 326 -16.58 -19.91 -1.20
N ALA A 327 -16.81 -18.87 -0.39
CA ALA A 327 -18.11 -18.41 0.08
C ALA A 327 -18.74 -17.31 -0.80
N GLY A 328 -18.13 -16.96 -1.94
CA GLY A 328 -18.74 -16.10 -2.97
C GLY A 328 -18.89 -14.62 -2.61
N THR A 329 -18.25 -14.15 -1.54
CA THR A 329 -18.32 -12.74 -1.10
C THR A 329 -17.79 -11.75 -2.15
N PRO A 330 -18.20 -10.47 -2.12
CA PRO A 330 -17.84 -9.51 -3.16
C PRO A 330 -16.33 -9.26 -3.33
N THR A 331 -15.96 -8.95 -4.57
CA THR A 331 -14.63 -8.40 -4.90
C THR A 331 -14.41 -7.01 -4.30
N LEU A 332 -13.16 -6.52 -4.35
CA LEU A 332 -12.75 -5.20 -3.83
C LEU A 332 -12.98 -4.99 -2.31
N GLY A 333 -13.20 -6.06 -1.54
CA GLY A 333 -13.38 -5.95 -0.09
C GLY A 333 -14.66 -5.20 0.31
N ILE A 334 -15.74 -5.37 -0.45
CA ILE A 334 -17.03 -4.73 -0.19
C ILE A 334 -17.83 -5.63 0.77
N PRO A 335 -18.07 -5.22 2.03
CA PRO A 335 -18.93 -5.98 2.94
C PRO A 335 -20.41 -5.86 2.54
N GLU A 336 -21.20 -6.88 2.88
CA GLU A 336 -22.65 -6.95 2.59
C GLU A 336 -23.48 -6.88 3.87
N THR A 337 -24.70 -6.35 3.81
CA THR A 337 -25.54 -6.22 5.02
C THR A 337 -26.32 -7.49 5.34
N ALA A 338 -26.11 -8.01 6.56
CA ALA A 338 -26.90 -9.11 7.10
C ALA A 338 -28.13 -8.59 7.85
N LYS A 339 -29.31 -9.03 7.43
CA LYS A 339 -30.60 -8.76 8.08
C LYS A 339 -30.85 -9.74 9.24
N LYS A 340 -30.17 -10.90 9.22
CA LYS A 340 -30.24 -11.94 10.27
C LYS A 340 -28.90 -12.65 10.42
N SER A 341 -28.56 -13.08 11.63
CA SER A 341 -27.36 -13.91 11.87
C SER A 341 -27.36 -15.22 11.08
N ALA A 342 -28.54 -15.80 10.81
CA ALA A 342 -28.68 -17.01 9.98
C ALA A 342 -28.25 -16.83 8.51
N GLU A 343 -28.19 -15.59 8.00
CA GLU A 343 -27.66 -15.31 6.66
C GLU A 343 -26.13 -15.46 6.61
N PHE A 344 -25.43 -15.47 7.75
CA PHE A 344 -23.99 -15.76 7.83
C PHE A 344 -23.69 -17.26 7.73
N ASP A 345 -24.59 -18.12 8.20
CA ASP A 345 -24.40 -19.58 8.12
C ASP A 345 -24.36 -20.07 6.66
N GLU A 346 -25.03 -19.37 5.74
CA GLU A 346 -24.95 -19.59 4.29
C GLU A 346 -23.53 -19.40 3.71
N TYR A 347 -22.63 -18.69 4.43
CA TYR A 347 -21.24 -18.46 4.04
C TYR A 347 -20.25 -19.42 4.74
N THR A 348 -20.66 -20.13 5.79
CA THR A 348 -19.80 -21.04 6.56
C THR A 348 -20.12 -22.51 6.36
N GLU A 349 -21.28 -22.86 5.80
CA GLU A 349 -21.70 -24.26 5.57
C GLU A 349 -20.98 -25.01 4.44
#